data_AF-A0A6G6X9Q9-F1
#
_entry.id   AF-A0A6G6X9Q9-F1
#
_cell.length_a   1.000
_cell.length_b   1.000
_cell.length_c   1.000
_cell.angle_alpha   90.00
_cell.angle_beta   90.00
_cell.angle_gamma   90.00
#
_symmetry.space_group_name_H-M   'P 1'
#
loop_
_entity.id
_entity.type
_entity.pdbx_description
1 polymer ?
#
loop_
_entity_poly.entity_id
_entity_poly.type
_entity_poly.pdbx_seq_one_letter_code
_entity_poly.pdbx_strand_id
1 'polypeptide(L)'
;MELKALAPHWVGHLFGTNTGRLHLALDSIEEDATARRALLRISDDNFGVSEYLVEVTISGHQILIAGSPKDQIEGFEQGTIEAKASFGSRGELQGDWSSSIGTGGTFNLFPHLGSAVAAMASGPEQLYTSNRDLGALRLYRTDLVEILANLRRKFSGSRIVVTHIDRGAELARFDDQFEDHISQLEKLDWIKFSVNTPTGSGLTRSLTIDLGQSFNRITAQGPDEAWVLGEVEATASSLRRRQQNLSTAIGKHKLNFNALILLAALVAMPDLALPERAYFILGVVGLIVGANKIADRLVPNFQLDAQHDRPRLVGQIWPSLLSWTISVSSAVAASFLFQWLS
;
A
#
# COMPACT_ATOMS: atom_id res chain seq x y z
N MET A 1 -33.57 -25.46 -2.77
CA MET A 1 -32.68 -25.07 -1.66
C MET A 1 -33.35 -25.49 -0.37
N GLU A 2 -32.62 -26.12 0.55
CA GLU A 2 -33.19 -26.65 1.79
C GLU A 2 -33.05 -25.65 2.95
N LEU A 3 -34.04 -25.61 3.85
CA LEU A 3 -34.05 -24.76 5.06
C LEU A 3 -32.82 -24.97 5.95
N LYS A 4 -32.23 -26.17 5.91
CA LYS A 4 -31.00 -26.55 6.63
C LYS A 4 -29.76 -25.78 6.18
N ALA A 5 -29.74 -25.25 4.95
CA ALA A 5 -28.61 -24.50 4.42
C ALA A 5 -28.59 -23.02 4.89
N LEU A 6 -29.62 -22.55 5.60
CA LEU A 6 -29.66 -21.18 6.11
C LEU A 6 -28.77 -21.02 7.34
N ALA A 7 -27.94 -19.97 7.34
CA ALA A 7 -27.13 -19.58 8.47
C ALA A 7 -28.00 -19.36 9.73
N PRO A 8 -27.49 -19.69 10.93
CA PRO A 8 -28.28 -19.61 12.17
C PRO A 8 -28.61 -18.17 12.59
N HIS A 9 -27.79 -17.17 12.24
CA HIS A 9 -28.10 -15.77 12.49
C HIS A 9 -27.99 -14.95 11.23
N TRP A 10 -28.77 -13.87 11.19
CA TRP A 10 -28.77 -12.89 10.11
C TRP A 10 -28.89 -11.49 10.71
N VAL A 11 -28.15 -10.54 10.16
CA VAL A 11 -28.13 -9.14 10.61
C VAL A 11 -28.34 -8.22 9.42
N GLY A 12 -29.06 -7.12 9.60
CA GLY A 12 -29.27 -6.20 8.51
C GLY A 12 -30.06 -4.96 8.86
N HIS A 13 -30.73 -4.41 7.85
CA HIS A 13 -31.43 -3.12 7.93
C HIS A 13 -32.85 -3.22 7.39
N LEU A 14 -33.72 -2.44 8.00
CA LEU A 14 -35.12 -2.21 7.63
C LEU A 14 -35.24 -0.79 7.05
N PHE A 15 -36.01 -0.65 5.97
CA PHE A 15 -36.33 0.62 5.34
C PHE A 15 -37.83 0.71 5.05
N GLY A 16 -38.37 1.93 4.97
CA GLY A 16 -39.78 2.17 4.65
C GLY A 16 -40.44 3.16 5.62
N THR A 17 -41.68 2.86 6.00
CA THR A 17 -42.40 3.63 7.03
C THR A 17 -41.72 3.54 8.40
N ASN A 18 -40.95 2.47 8.61
CA ASN A 18 -40.09 2.23 9.74
C ASN A 18 -38.67 1.99 9.24
N THR A 19 -37.68 2.56 9.94
CA THR A 19 -36.26 2.36 9.64
C THR A 19 -35.54 1.84 10.87
N GLY A 20 -34.55 0.98 10.65
CA GLY A 20 -33.79 0.45 11.77
C GLY A 20 -32.92 -0.74 11.42
N ARG A 21 -32.50 -1.46 12.46
CA ARG A 21 -31.63 -2.63 12.37
C ARG A 21 -32.42 -3.91 12.66
N LEU A 22 -32.06 -4.97 11.95
CA LEU A 22 -32.69 -6.28 12.06
C LEU A 22 -31.69 -7.31 12.56
N HIS A 23 -32.15 -8.22 13.41
CA HIS A 23 -31.44 -9.45 13.74
C HIS A 23 -32.42 -10.62 13.76
N LEU A 24 -32.21 -11.58 12.87
CA LEU A 24 -33.01 -12.80 12.76
C LEU A 24 -32.16 -13.99 13.24
N ALA A 25 -32.59 -14.65 14.31
CA ALA A 25 -31.98 -15.86 14.84
C ALA A 25 -32.88 -17.06 14.55
N LEU A 26 -32.40 -17.99 13.75
CA LEU A 26 -33.12 -19.20 13.37
C LEU A 26 -32.83 -20.34 14.37
N ASP A 27 -33.87 -20.99 14.90
CA ASP A 27 -33.71 -22.11 15.82
C ASP A 27 -33.18 -23.37 15.11
N SER A 28 -32.66 -24.37 15.84
CA SER A 28 -32.22 -25.63 15.24
C SER A 28 -33.39 -26.40 14.62
N ILE A 29 -33.19 -26.95 13.42
CA ILE A 29 -34.21 -27.68 12.66
C ILE A 29 -34.33 -29.12 13.18
N GLU A 30 -35.57 -29.60 13.38
CA GLU A 30 -35.90 -31.03 13.41
C GLU A 30 -35.87 -31.61 11.98
N GLU A 31 -35.39 -32.83 11.77
CA GLU A 31 -34.94 -33.35 10.47
C GLU A 31 -35.93 -33.25 9.29
N ASP A 32 -37.24 -33.08 9.54
CA ASP A 32 -38.33 -33.04 8.54
C ASP A 32 -39.20 -31.75 8.54
N ALA A 33 -38.77 -30.66 9.18
CA ALA A 33 -39.60 -29.45 9.29
C ALA A 33 -39.68 -28.63 7.98
N THR A 34 -40.90 -28.35 7.51
CA THR A 34 -41.20 -27.49 6.33
C THR A 34 -41.15 -25.98 6.65
N ALA A 35 -41.10 -25.63 7.93
CA ALA A 35 -40.98 -24.28 8.44
C ALA A 35 -39.95 -24.26 9.57
N ARG A 36 -39.18 -23.16 9.66
CA ARG A 36 -38.19 -22.96 10.71
C ARG A 36 -38.63 -21.81 11.61
N ARG A 37 -38.82 -22.09 12.90
CA ARG A 37 -39.08 -21.05 13.90
C ARG A 37 -37.83 -20.20 14.11
N ALA A 38 -38.04 -18.93 14.36
CA ALA A 38 -36.99 -17.97 14.55
C ALA A 38 -37.45 -16.79 15.43
N LEU A 39 -36.47 -16.14 16.04
CA LEU A 39 -36.64 -14.88 16.76
C LEU A 39 -36.14 -13.74 15.89
N LEU A 40 -37.03 -12.83 15.49
CA LEU A 40 -36.67 -11.59 14.82
C LEU A 40 -36.67 -10.44 15.83
N ARG A 41 -35.58 -9.69 15.87
CA ARG A 41 -35.46 -8.45 16.64
C ARG A 41 -35.37 -7.28 15.68
N ILE A 42 -36.22 -6.29 15.88
CA ILE A 42 -36.24 -5.05 15.12
C ILE A 42 -35.89 -3.93 16.09
N SER A 43 -34.75 -3.27 15.87
CA SER A 43 -34.38 -2.04 16.56
C SER A 43 -34.77 -0.88 15.66
N ASP A 44 -35.97 -0.36 15.85
CA ASP A 44 -36.49 0.81 15.16
C ASP A 44 -35.83 2.09 15.69
N ASP A 45 -35.46 2.99 14.79
CA ASP A 45 -34.74 4.22 15.14
C ASP A 45 -35.58 5.18 16.00
N ASN A 46 -36.92 5.11 15.90
CA ASN A 46 -37.87 5.98 16.60
C ASN A 46 -38.59 5.28 17.74
N PHE A 47 -38.82 3.98 17.62
CA PHE A 47 -39.70 3.21 18.52
C PHE A 47 -38.97 2.17 19.38
N GLY A 48 -37.65 2.05 19.25
CA GLY A 48 -36.84 1.15 20.07
C GLY A 48 -36.91 -0.31 19.60
N VAL A 49 -36.63 -1.24 20.52
CA VAL A 49 -36.49 -2.67 20.18
C VAL A 49 -37.80 -3.42 20.36
N SER A 50 -38.23 -4.13 19.32
CA SER A 50 -39.35 -5.07 19.33
C SER A 50 -38.88 -6.49 18.95
N GLU A 51 -39.47 -7.49 19.60
CA GLU A 51 -39.19 -8.91 19.35
C GLU A 51 -40.40 -9.61 18.73
N TYR A 52 -40.16 -10.44 17.71
CA TYR A 52 -41.17 -11.19 16.97
C TYR A 52 -40.81 -12.67 16.93
N LEU A 53 -41.80 -13.53 17.17
CA LEU A 53 -41.70 -14.95 16.88
C LEU A 53 -42.13 -15.15 15.43
N VAL A 54 -41.20 -15.58 14.57
CA VAL A 54 -41.43 -15.70 13.13
C VAL A 54 -41.23 -17.13 12.66
N GLU A 55 -41.97 -17.51 11.64
CA GLU A 55 -41.80 -18.74 10.88
C GLU A 55 -41.21 -18.41 9.52
N VAL A 56 -40.12 -19.12 9.19
CA VAL A 56 -39.41 -18.98 7.92
C VAL A 56 -39.69 -20.21 7.07
N THR A 57 -40.27 -20.00 5.89
CA THR A 57 -40.56 -21.05 4.91
C THR A 57 -39.88 -20.75 3.59
N ILE A 58 -39.45 -21.80 2.87
CA ILE A 58 -38.88 -21.68 1.53
C ILE A 58 -39.89 -22.22 0.53
N SER A 59 -40.34 -21.38 -0.40
CA SER A 59 -41.21 -21.76 -1.51
C SER A 59 -40.50 -21.45 -2.83
N GLY A 60 -39.90 -22.48 -3.43
CA GLY A 60 -39.09 -22.34 -4.64
C GLY A 60 -37.83 -21.49 -4.42
N HIS A 61 -37.80 -20.30 -5.03
CA HIS A 61 -36.70 -19.33 -4.93
C HIS A 61 -37.00 -18.17 -3.97
N GLN A 62 -38.14 -18.20 -3.29
CA GLN A 62 -38.57 -17.17 -2.35
C GLN A 62 -38.55 -17.69 -0.92
N ILE A 63 -38.14 -16.81 0.00
CA ILE A 63 -38.26 -17.01 1.44
C ILE A 63 -39.45 -16.18 1.92
N LEU A 64 -40.36 -16.83 2.63
CA LEU A 64 -41.47 -16.18 3.32
C LEU A 64 -41.17 -16.18 4.81
N ILE A 65 -41.29 -15.01 5.43
CA ILE A 65 -41.11 -14.81 6.86
C ILE A 65 -42.42 -14.21 7.37
N ALA A 66 -43.11 -14.90 8.27
CA ALA A 66 -44.34 -14.41 8.87
C ALA A 66 -44.27 -14.54 10.38
N GLY A 67 -44.75 -13.57 11.14
CA GLY A 67 -44.71 -13.68 12.59
C GLY A 67 -45.53 -12.66 13.36
N SER A 68 -45.65 -12.93 14.65
CA SER A 68 -46.38 -12.10 15.61
C SER A 68 -45.44 -11.52 16.68
N PRO A 69 -45.79 -10.36 17.26
CA PRO A 69 -45.04 -9.81 18.38
C PRO A 69 -44.94 -10.83 19.51
N LYS A 70 -43.76 -10.92 20.13
CA LYS A 70 -43.52 -11.83 21.25
C LYS A 70 -44.12 -11.28 22.55
N ASP A 71 -43.94 -9.98 22.79
CA ASP A 71 -44.44 -9.26 23.95
C ASP A 71 -45.08 -7.96 23.47
N GLN A 72 -46.21 -7.57 24.06
CA GLN A 72 -46.80 -6.26 23.80
C GLN A 72 -46.05 -5.20 24.61
N ILE A 73 -45.52 -4.19 23.94
CA ILE A 73 -44.85 -3.07 24.59
C ILE A 73 -45.90 -2.00 24.93
N GLU A 74 -45.98 -1.63 26.21
CA GLU A 74 -46.93 -0.60 26.68
C GLU A 74 -46.71 0.72 25.93
N GLY A 75 -47.77 1.25 25.32
CA GLY A 75 -47.74 2.49 24.55
C GLY A 75 -47.43 2.35 23.05
N PHE A 76 -47.20 1.13 22.53
CA PHE A 76 -46.95 0.89 21.11
C PHE A 76 -47.93 -0.12 20.50
N GLU A 77 -48.50 0.22 19.35
CA GLU A 77 -49.28 -0.73 18.55
C GLU A 77 -48.32 -1.58 17.70
N GLN A 78 -48.36 -2.91 17.90
CA GLN A 78 -47.51 -3.84 17.17
C GLN A 78 -48.38 -4.80 16.35
N GLY A 79 -48.32 -4.67 15.03
CA GLY A 79 -48.98 -5.59 14.10
C GLY A 79 -48.16 -6.86 13.86
N THR A 80 -48.83 -7.93 13.42
CA THR A 80 -48.18 -9.08 12.76
C THR A 80 -47.41 -8.63 11.53
N ILE A 81 -46.31 -9.33 11.21
CA ILE A 81 -45.44 -9.01 10.08
C ILE A 81 -45.46 -10.13 9.04
N GLU A 82 -45.37 -9.74 7.78
CA GLU A 82 -45.15 -10.61 6.63
C GLU A 82 -44.06 -10.03 5.74
N ALA A 83 -43.10 -10.87 5.36
CA ALA A 83 -41.97 -10.51 4.53
C ALA A 83 -41.70 -11.56 3.45
N LYS A 84 -41.37 -11.08 2.25
CA LYS A 84 -41.02 -11.90 1.09
C LYS A 84 -39.63 -11.51 0.62
N ALA A 85 -38.70 -12.46 0.60
CA ALA A 85 -37.32 -12.22 0.19
C ALA A 85 -36.83 -13.21 -0.86
N SER A 86 -35.79 -12.79 -1.56
CA SER A 86 -35.01 -13.62 -2.47
C SER A 86 -33.51 -13.47 -2.16
N PHE A 87 -32.73 -14.46 -2.55
CA PHE A 87 -31.28 -14.39 -2.44
C PHE A 87 -30.69 -13.45 -3.48
N GLY A 88 -29.87 -12.51 -3.01
CA GLY A 88 -28.98 -11.74 -3.85
C GLY A 88 -27.74 -12.53 -4.26
N SER A 89 -26.95 -11.93 -5.16
CA SER A 89 -25.74 -12.53 -5.75
C SER A 89 -24.64 -12.89 -4.74
N ARG A 90 -24.64 -12.32 -3.53
CA ARG A 90 -23.62 -12.54 -2.49
C ARG A 90 -24.17 -13.31 -1.28
N GLY A 91 -25.35 -13.93 -1.41
CA GLY A 91 -25.99 -14.71 -0.35
C GLY A 91 -26.76 -13.87 0.67
N GLU A 92 -26.93 -12.57 0.43
CA GLU A 92 -27.84 -11.70 1.18
C GLU A 92 -29.31 -12.02 0.87
N LEU A 93 -30.20 -11.77 1.83
CA LEU A 93 -31.64 -11.78 1.61
C LEU A 93 -32.13 -10.36 1.42
N GLN A 94 -32.75 -10.09 0.28
CA GLN A 94 -33.40 -8.82 -0.01
C GLN A 94 -34.87 -9.05 -0.30
N GLY A 95 -35.73 -8.19 0.25
CA GLY A 95 -37.16 -8.37 0.14
C GLY A 95 -37.99 -7.18 0.58
N ASP A 96 -39.31 -7.38 0.47
CA ASP A 96 -40.34 -6.46 0.94
C ASP A 96 -40.96 -7.00 2.22
N TRP A 97 -41.37 -6.10 3.11
CA TRP A 97 -42.07 -6.42 4.35
C TRP A 97 -43.30 -5.54 4.52
N SER A 98 -44.28 -6.05 5.25
CA SER A 98 -45.51 -5.35 5.61
C SER A 98 -46.02 -5.80 6.98
N SER A 99 -46.86 -4.99 7.60
CA SER A 99 -47.54 -5.33 8.85
C SER A 99 -49.05 -5.11 8.77
N SER A 100 -49.79 -5.75 9.68
CA SER A 100 -51.24 -5.58 9.79
C SER A 100 -51.69 -4.17 10.23
N ILE A 101 -50.78 -3.34 10.75
CA ILE A 101 -51.06 -1.95 11.14
C ILE A 101 -50.72 -0.94 10.03
N GLY A 102 -50.46 -1.42 8.81
CA GLY A 102 -50.22 -0.58 7.64
C GLY A 102 -48.79 -0.06 7.49
N THR A 103 -47.84 -0.55 8.31
CA THR A 103 -46.41 -0.26 8.11
C THR A 103 -45.78 -1.22 7.11
N GLY A 104 -44.71 -0.80 6.43
CA GLY A 104 -44.04 -1.65 5.46
C GLY A 104 -42.89 -0.96 4.73
N GLY A 105 -42.21 -1.72 3.88
CA GLY A 105 -41.10 -1.25 3.05
C GLY A 105 -40.19 -2.38 2.62
N THR A 106 -38.88 -2.14 2.60
CA THR A 106 -37.87 -3.09 2.13
C THR A 106 -36.89 -3.46 3.24
N PHE A 107 -36.22 -4.59 3.10
CA PHE A 107 -35.17 -4.99 4.02
C PHE A 107 -34.05 -5.75 3.32
N ASN A 108 -32.87 -5.70 3.94
CA ASN A 108 -31.71 -6.49 3.56
C ASN A 108 -31.15 -7.19 4.80
N LEU A 109 -30.94 -8.51 4.73
CA LEU A 109 -30.31 -9.32 5.77
C LEU A 109 -29.06 -10.02 5.22
N PHE A 110 -28.01 -10.03 6.01
CA PHE A 110 -26.74 -10.70 5.71
C PHE A 110 -26.54 -11.85 6.70
N PRO A 111 -26.06 -13.02 6.23
CA PRO A 111 -25.81 -14.14 7.12
C PRO A 111 -24.70 -13.78 8.11
N HIS A 112 -24.96 -14.00 9.39
CA HIS A 112 -24.03 -13.79 10.48
C HIS A 112 -23.78 -15.14 11.15
N LEU A 113 -22.58 -15.71 11.01
CA LEU A 113 -22.28 -17.06 11.51
C LEU A 113 -22.02 -17.14 13.02
N GLY A 114 -22.59 -16.20 13.78
CA GLY A 114 -22.33 -16.01 15.20
C GLY A 114 -20.89 -15.57 15.48
N SER A 115 -20.70 -14.71 16.47
CA SER A 115 -19.41 -14.58 17.13
C SER A 115 -19.22 -15.78 18.07
N ALA A 116 -19.09 -16.98 17.52
CA ALA A 116 -17.92 -17.72 17.93
C ALA A 116 -16.79 -16.75 17.60
N VAL A 117 -15.93 -16.40 18.57
CA VAL A 117 -14.58 -15.92 18.20
C VAL A 117 -14.20 -16.85 17.09
N ALA A 118 -14.20 -16.36 15.84
CA ALA A 118 -13.78 -17.17 14.73
C ALA A 118 -12.46 -17.68 15.26
N ALA A 119 -12.34 -19.00 15.47
CA ALA A 119 -11.04 -19.63 15.48
C ALA A 119 -10.41 -18.99 14.26
N MET A 120 -9.49 -18.04 14.50
CA MET A 120 -9.03 -17.10 13.49
C MET A 120 -8.69 -18.01 12.34
N ALA A 121 -9.52 -18.00 11.30
CA ALA A 121 -9.28 -18.85 10.16
C ALA A 121 -8.15 -18.13 9.47
N SER A 122 -6.95 -18.37 9.99
CA SER A 122 -5.67 -18.25 9.34
C SER A 122 -5.58 -17.01 8.46
N GLY A 123 -5.91 -15.85 9.03
CA GLY A 123 -5.16 -14.65 8.65
C GLY A 123 -3.69 -14.97 8.91
N PRO A 124 -2.75 -14.47 8.10
CA PRO A 124 -1.36 -14.82 8.30
C PRO A 124 -1.02 -14.25 9.68
N GLU A 125 -0.47 -15.07 10.57
CA GLU A 125 0.08 -14.53 11.82
C GLU A 125 1.21 -13.52 11.54
N GLN A 126 1.72 -13.50 10.30
CA GLN A 126 2.92 -12.80 9.90
C GLN A 126 2.82 -12.23 8.47
N LEU A 127 3.07 -10.93 8.34
CA LEU A 127 3.34 -10.30 7.04
C LEU A 127 4.84 -10.23 6.85
N TYR A 128 5.34 -10.83 5.78
CA TYR A 128 6.73 -10.72 5.39
C TYR A 128 6.93 -9.40 4.67
N THR A 129 8.01 -8.70 5.00
CA THR A 129 8.43 -7.47 4.33
C THR A 129 9.88 -7.64 3.91
N SER A 130 10.17 -7.37 2.63
CA SER A 130 11.54 -7.35 2.14
C SER A 130 11.81 -6.04 1.42
N ASN A 131 13.01 -5.53 1.64
CA ASN A 131 13.50 -4.28 1.09
C ASN A 131 14.79 -4.53 0.33
N ARG A 132 14.95 -3.87 -0.82
CA ARG A 132 16.19 -3.88 -1.59
C ARG A 132 16.51 -2.48 -2.08
N ASP A 133 17.66 -1.97 -1.63
CA ASP A 133 18.19 -0.71 -2.10
C ASP A 133 18.87 -0.91 -3.47
N LEU A 134 18.66 0.08 -4.33
CA LEU A 134 19.26 0.18 -5.65
C LEU A 134 20.29 1.31 -5.63
N GLY A 135 21.29 1.20 -6.51
CA GLY A 135 22.26 2.26 -6.70
C GLY A 135 21.68 3.44 -7.48
N ALA A 136 22.56 4.30 -8.01
CA ALA A 136 22.14 5.45 -8.78
C ALA A 136 21.42 5.03 -10.07
N LEU A 137 20.19 5.52 -10.25
CA LEU A 137 19.34 5.24 -11.39
C LEU A 137 19.13 6.52 -12.20
N ARG A 138 19.22 6.40 -13.53
CA ARG A 138 18.78 7.45 -14.44
C ARG A 138 17.74 6.87 -15.36
N LEU A 139 16.53 7.39 -15.27
CA LEU A 139 15.40 6.92 -16.05
C LEU A 139 15.03 7.95 -17.10
N TYR A 140 14.57 7.46 -18.24
CA TYR A 140 13.95 8.27 -19.28
C TYR A 140 12.47 7.93 -19.38
N ARG A 141 11.71 8.75 -20.11
CA ARG A 141 10.29 8.50 -20.38
C ARG A 141 10.02 7.07 -20.85
N THR A 142 10.79 6.57 -21.81
CA THR A 142 10.66 5.19 -22.32
C THR A 142 10.86 4.14 -21.23
N ASP A 143 11.79 4.36 -20.30
CA ASP A 143 12.03 3.43 -19.21
C ASP A 143 10.85 3.39 -18.24
N LEU A 144 10.20 4.53 -17.99
CA LEU A 144 8.99 4.56 -17.16
C LEU A 144 7.83 3.80 -17.81
N VAL A 145 7.60 4.00 -19.10
CA VAL A 145 6.56 3.27 -19.84
C VAL A 145 6.84 1.76 -19.79
N GLU A 146 8.10 1.34 -19.95
CA GLU A 146 8.48 -0.06 -19.79
C GLU A 146 8.26 -0.60 -18.38
N ILE A 147 8.57 0.19 -17.34
CA ILE A 147 8.33 -0.19 -15.93
C ILE A 147 6.83 -0.38 -15.69
N LEU A 148 6.01 0.60 -16.08
CA LEU A 148 4.55 0.54 -15.94
C LEU A 148 3.97 -0.63 -16.72
N ALA A 149 4.39 -0.85 -17.97
CA ALA A 149 3.95 -1.99 -18.77
C ALA A 149 4.29 -3.35 -18.13
N ASN A 150 5.48 -3.46 -17.51
CA ASN A 150 5.86 -4.67 -16.78
C ASN A 150 5.03 -4.87 -15.52
N LEU A 151 4.77 -3.80 -14.76
CA LEU A 151 3.91 -3.85 -13.58
C LEU A 151 2.48 -4.24 -13.95
N ARG A 152 1.89 -3.66 -15.00
CA ARG A 152 0.55 -4.00 -15.50
C ARG A 152 0.43 -5.47 -15.85
N ARG A 153 1.43 -6.00 -16.55
CA ARG A 153 1.47 -7.42 -16.94
C ARG A 153 1.54 -8.34 -15.71
N LYS A 154 2.30 -7.92 -14.70
CA LYS A 154 2.53 -8.71 -13.49
C LYS A 154 1.35 -8.67 -12.51
N PHE A 155 0.65 -7.54 -12.47
CA PHE A 155 -0.47 -7.28 -11.56
C PHE A 155 -1.75 -6.99 -12.35
N SER A 156 -2.13 -7.88 -13.26
CA SER A 156 -3.19 -7.69 -14.27
C SER A 156 -4.63 -7.51 -13.75
N GLY A 157 -4.83 -7.47 -12.42
CA GLY A 157 -6.12 -7.18 -11.78
C GLY A 157 -6.07 -6.03 -10.77
N SER A 158 -4.95 -5.31 -10.70
CA SER A 158 -4.71 -4.26 -9.71
C SER A 158 -4.36 -2.94 -10.38
N ARG A 159 -4.78 -1.84 -9.77
CA ARG A 159 -4.39 -0.50 -10.24
C ARG A 159 -3.02 -0.14 -9.70
N ILE A 160 -2.20 0.47 -10.54
CA ILE A 160 -0.91 1.02 -10.15
C ILE A 160 -1.11 2.48 -9.82
N VAL A 161 -0.57 2.92 -8.69
CA VAL A 161 -0.56 4.32 -8.29
C VAL A 161 0.84 4.87 -8.48
N VAL A 162 0.94 5.97 -9.23
CA VAL A 162 2.17 6.72 -9.44
C VAL A 162 2.09 8.00 -8.63
N THR A 163 3.04 8.19 -7.72
CA THR A 163 3.17 9.40 -6.90
C THR A 163 4.43 10.15 -7.32
N HIS A 164 4.33 11.45 -7.54
CA HIS A 164 5.46 12.31 -7.89
C HIS A 164 5.23 13.72 -7.35
N ILE A 165 6.27 14.55 -7.39
CA ILE A 165 6.15 15.97 -7.06
C ILE A 165 5.87 16.75 -8.34
N ASP A 166 4.81 17.56 -8.32
CA ASP A 166 4.47 18.52 -9.38
C ASP A 166 4.25 19.89 -8.75
N ARG A 167 5.00 20.91 -9.20
CA ARG A 167 4.95 22.29 -8.69
C ARG A 167 5.02 22.40 -7.15
N GLY A 168 5.78 21.49 -6.51
CA GLY A 168 5.98 21.46 -5.06
C GLY A 168 4.90 20.71 -4.26
N ALA A 169 3.88 20.15 -4.93
CA ALA A 169 2.87 19.30 -4.30
C ALA A 169 3.10 17.82 -4.66
N GLU A 170 2.88 16.92 -3.70
CA GLU A 170 2.84 15.48 -3.97
C GLU A 170 1.51 15.11 -4.61
N LEU A 171 1.55 14.55 -5.81
CA LEU A 171 0.38 14.08 -6.55
C LEU A 171 0.45 12.58 -6.75
N ALA A 172 -0.58 11.88 -6.27
CA ALA A 172 -0.83 10.47 -6.55
C ALA A 172 -1.92 10.32 -7.62
N ARG A 173 -1.61 9.60 -8.69
CA ARG A 173 -2.54 9.31 -9.79
C ARG A 173 -2.47 7.84 -10.19
N PHE A 174 -3.52 7.35 -10.82
CA PHE A 174 -3.44 6.04 -11.47
C PHE A 174 -2.50 6.09 -12.68
N ASP A 175 -1.94 4.95 -13.04
CA ASP A 175 -0.90 4.83 -14.06
C ASP A 175 -1.37 5.20 -15.46
N ASP A 176 -2.64 4.93 -15.79
CA ASP A 176 -3.29 5.41 -17.02
C ASP A 176 -3.31 6.95 -17.10
N GLN A 177 -3.78 7.61 -16.04
CA GLN A 177 -3.82 9.07 -15.93
C GLN A 177 -2.43 9.70 -15.88
N PHE A 178 -1.45 8.99 -15.31
CA PHE A 178 -0.08 9.44 -15.25
C PHE A 178 0.60 9.38 -16.63
N GLU A 179 0.36 8.33 -17.42
CA GLU A 179 0.92 8.20 -18.78
C GLU A 179 0.45 9.32 -19.71
N ASP A 180 -0.81 9.75 -19.59
CA ASP A 180 -1.33 10.90 -20.34
C ASP A 180 -0.62 12.21 -19.97
N HIS A 181 -0.16 12.32 -18.72
CA HIS A 181 0.44 13.53 -18.17
C HIS A 181 1.97 13.56 -18.24
N ILE A 182 2.62 12.40 -18.42
CA ILE A 182 4.08 12.27 -18.32
C ILE A 182 4.84 13.20 -19.28
N SER A 183 4.26 13.51 -20.44
CA SER A 183 4.85 14.37 -21.46
C SER A 183 4.88 15.85 -21.07
N GLN A 184 4.05 16.24 -20.10
CA GLN A 184 3.96 17.61 -19.58
C GLN A 184 4.90 17.82 -18.38
N LEU A 185 5.47 16.74 -17.84
CA LEU A 185 6.40 16.78 -16.73
C LEU A 185 7.79 17.14 -17.26
N GLU A 186 8.50 17.98 -16.52
CA GLU A 186 9.89 18.32 -16.82
C GLU A 186 10.84 17.26 -16.23
N LYS A 187 11.79 17.69 -15.40
CA LYS A 187 12.65 16.78 -14.64
C LYS A 187 11.98 16.43 -13.33
N LEU A 188 11.99 15.14 -13.01
CA LEU A 188 11.50 14.63 -11.74
C LEU A 188 12.67 14.09 -10.92
N ASP A 189 12.71 14.54 -9.68
CA ASP A 189 13.74 14.19 -8.72
C ASP A 189 13.25 13.13 -7.71
N TRP A 190 11.95 12.81 -7.76
CA TRP A 190 11.32 11.76 -6.98
C TRP A 190 10.11 11.20 -7.70
N ILE A 191 9.97 9.88 -7.68
CA ILE A 191 8.79 9.15 -8.16
C ILE A 191 8.62 7.84 -7.38
N LYS A 192 7.37 7.51 -7.07
CA LYS A 192 7.00 6.29 -6.37
C LYS A 192 5.91 5.55 -7.11
N PHE A 193 6.13 4.27 -7.36
CA PHE A 193 5.13 3.34 -7.90
C PHE A 193 4.64 2.45 -6.77
N SER A 194 3.34 2.32 -6.60
CA SER A 194 2.73 1.44 -5.60
C SER A 194 1.60 0.63 -6.23
N VAL A 195 1.60 -0.67 -5.98
CA VAL A 195 0.53 -1.59 -6.41
C VAL A 195 0.16 -2.50 -5.25
N ASN A 196 -1.14 -2.66 -5.03
CA ASN A 196 -1.71 -3.54 -4.01
C ASN A 196 -2.63 -4.53 -4.69
N THR A 197 -2.43 -5.82 -4.43
CA THR A 197 -3.21 -6.91 -5.02
C THR A 197 -3.82 -7.76 -3.92
N PRO A 198 -5.14 -8.00 -3.93
CA PRO A 198 -5.75 -8.91 -2.98
C PRO A 198 -5.27 -10.34 -3.23
N THR A 199 -5.05 -11.06 -2.14
CA THR A 199 -4.75 -12.50 -2.10
C THR A 199 -6.04 -13.24 -1.77
N GLY A 200 -6.20 -14.48 -2.25
CA GLY A 200 -7.39 -15.30 -1.99
C GLY A 200 -7.69 -15.56 -0.50
N SER A 201 -6.73 -15.28 0.40
CA SER A 201 -6.84 -15.39 1.86
C SER A 201 -7.31 -14.09 2.57
N GLY A 202 -7.77 -13.07 1.83
CA GLY A 202 -8.24 -11.81 2.41
C GLY A 202 -7.14 -10.80 2.75
N LEU A 203 -5.88 -11.11 2.43
CA LEU A 203 -4.70 -10.28 2.68
C LEU A 203 -4.23 -9.61 1.41
N THR A 204 -3.42 -8.57 1.52
CA THR A 204 -2.87 -7.90 0.33
C THR A 204 -1.40 -8.20 0.16
N ARG A 205 -0.99 -8.35 -1.10
CA ARG A 205 0.38 -8.25 -1.55
C ARG A 205 0.60 -6.83 -2.03
N SER A 206 1.63 -6.16 -1.53
CA SER A 206 2.01 -4.83 -1.98
C SER A 206 3.43 -4.85 -2.55
N LEU A 207 3.62 -4.06 -3.60
CA LEU A 207 4.94 -3.74 -4.15
C LEU A 207 5.03 -2.23 -4.28
N THR A 208 6.12 -1.68 -3.74
CA THR A 208 6.47 -0.27 -3.83
C THR A 208 7.86 -0.12 -4.43
N ILE A 209 7.99 0.74 -5.43
CA ILE A 209 9.26 1.16 -6.01
C ILE A 209 9.38 2.66 -5.74
N ASP A 210 10.27 3.05 -4.84
CA ASP A 210 10.46 4.41 -4.37
C ASP A 210 11.83 4.93 -4.85
N LEU A 211 11.82 5.88 -5.77
CA LEU A 211 13.01 6.38 -6.45
C LEU A 211 13.17 7.87 -6.17
N GLY A 212 14.30 8.28 -5.60
CA GLY A 212 14.52 9.68 -5.23
C GLY A 212 15.99 10.06 -5.08
N GLN A 213 16.23 11.36 -4.87
CA GLN A 213 17.59 11.89 -4.77
C GLN A 213 18.45 11.26 -3.66
N SER A 214 17.81 10.80 -2.56
CA SER A 214 18.52 10.23 -1.41
C SER A 214 18.74 8.73 -1.55
N PHE A 215 17.71 7.98 -1.92
CA PHE A 215 17.77 6.54 -2.07
C PHE A 215 16.84 6.06 -3.18
N ASN A 216 17.13 4.88 -3.69
CA ASN A 216 16.24 4.12 -4.56
C ASN A 216 15.96 2.79 -3.86
N ARG A 217 14.71 2.45 -3.61
CA ARG A 217 14.35 1.26 -2.84
C ARG A 217 13.13 0.57 -3.42
N ILE A 218 13.19 -0.75 -3.44
CA ILE A 218 12.04 -1.61 -3.70
C ILE A 218 11.63 -2.24 -2.38
N THR A 219 10.34 -2.22 -2.11
CA THR A 219 9.72 -2.85 -0.94
C THR A 219 8.59 -3.74 -1.43
N ALA A 220 8.62 -5.03 -1.07
CA ALA A 220 7.46 -5.89 -1.21
C ALA A 220 6.99 -6.37 0.16
N GLN A 221 5.68 -6.47 0.32
CA GLN A 221 5.06 -6.98 1.53
C GLN A 221 3.94 -7.95 1.16
N GLY A 222 3.81 -9.03 1.91
CA GLY A 222 2.76 -10.01 1.65
C GLY A 222 2.80 -11.19 2.62
N PRO A 223 1.83 -12.10 2.49
CA PRO A 223 1.70 -13.25 3.40
C PRO A 223 2.62 -14.43 3.06
N ASP A 224 3.32 -14.38 1.92
CA ASP A 224 4.18 -15.45 1.41
C ASP A 224 5.61 -14.93 1.26
N GLU A 225 6.53 -15.45 2.09
CA GLU A 225 7.93 -15.06 2.11
C GLU A 225 8.64 -15.32 0.76
N ALA A 226 8.36 -16.46 0.12
CA ALA A 226 8.99 -16.82 -1.14
C ALA A 226 8.56 -15.85 -2.26
N TRP A 227 7.29 -15.48 -2.27
CA TRP A 227 6.81 -14.42 -3.16
C TRP A 227 7.47 -13.08 -2.84
N VAL A 228 7.52 -12.65 -1.57
CA VAL A 228 8.11 -11.37 -1.15
C VAL A 228 9.58 -11.26 -1.57
N LEU A 229 10.40 -12.27 -1.28
CA LEU A 229 11.81 -12.29 -1.64
C LEU A 229 12.02 -12.35 -3.16
N GLY A 230 11.28 -13.21 -3.84
CA GLY A 230 11.36 -13.35 -5.30
C GLY A 230 10.93 -12.08 -6.04
N GLU A 231 9.88 -11.41 -5.54
CA GLU A 231 9.33 -10.20 -6.13
C GLU A 231 10.34 -9.04 -6.05
N VAL A 232 10.95 -8.85 -4.89
CA VAL A 232 11.96 -7.83 -4.66
C VAL A 232 13.19 -8.06 -5.55
N GLU A 233 13.75 -9.28 -5.59
CA GLU A 233 14.94 -9.54 -6.40
C GLU A 233 14.65 -9.49 -7.91
N ALA A 234 13.48 -9.98 -8.37
CA ALA A 234 13.08 -9.90 -9.77
C ALA A 234 12.91 -8.43 -10.21
N THR A 235 12.24 -7.62 -9.40
CA THR A 235 12.05 -6.19 -9.67
C THR A 235 13.40 -5.46 -9.65
N ALA A 236 14.25 -5.74 -8.66
CA ALA A 236 15.59 -5.17 -8.56
C ALA A 236 16.46 -5.53 -9.75
N SER A 237 16.47 -6.80 -10.17
CA SER A 237 17.19 -7.27 -11.35
C SER A 237 16.73 -6.55 -12.63
N SER A 238 15.42 -6.32 -12.78
CA SER A 238 14.87 -5.58 -13.92
C SER A 238 15.35 -4.12 -13.96
N LEU A 239 15.49 -3.48 -12.80
CA LEU A 239 15.94 -2.09 -12.67
C LEU A 239 17.47 -1.95 -12.69
N ARG A 240 18.23 -2.98 -12.29
CA ARG A 240 19.70 -3.01 -12.35
C ARG A 240 20.24 -2.76 -13.77
N ARG A 241 19.52 -3.19 -14.81
CA ARG A 241 19.89 -2.88 -16.21
C ARG A 241 19.89 -1.39 -16.53
N ARG A 242 19.16 -0.60 -15.74
CA ARG A 242 19.02 0.86 -15.85
C ARG A 242 19.89 1.60 -14.82
N GLN A 243 20.65 0.84 -14.03
CA GLN A 243 21.56 1.38 -13.03
C GLN A 243 22.84 1.85 -13.68
N GLN A 244 23.30 3.03 -13.26
CA GLN A 244 24.60 3.52 -13.65
C GLN A 244 25.66 2.84 -12.77
N ASN A 245 26.26 1.76 -13.29
CA ASN A 245 27.29 0.99 -12.59
C ASN A 245 28.40 1.88 -12.03
N LEU A 246 28.82 2.90 -12.79
CA LEU A 246 29.83 3.88 -12.38
C LEU A 246 29.37 4.79 -11.23
N SER A 247 28.18 5.39 -11.32
CA SER A 247 27.65 6.26 -10.26
C SER A 247 27.38 5.47 -8.97
N THR A 248 26.95 4.22 -9.09
CA THR A 248 26.79 3.31 -7.94
C THR A 248 28.13 2.94 -7.30
N ALA A 249 29.12 2.58 -8.12
CA ALA A 249 30.46 2.27 -7.62
C ALA A 249 31.03 3.47 -6.85
N ILE A 250 30.85 4.69 -7.37
CA ILE A 250 31.30 5.92 -6.70
C ILE A 250 30.58 6.09 -5.35
N GLY A 251 29.25 5.99 -5.30
CA GLY A 251 28.50 6.07 -4.02
C GLY A 251 28.98 5.06 -2.98
N LYS A 252 29.26 3.81 -3.40
CA LYS A 252 29.77 2.75 -2.52
C LYS A 252 31.21 2.99 -2.05
N HIS A 253 32.05 3.66 -2.84
CA HIS A 253 33.47 3.89 -2.54
C HIS A 253 33.79 5.30 -2.02
N LYS A 254 32.82 6.22 -1.94
CA LYS A 254 32.96 7.54 -1.27
C LYS A 254 33.55 7.39 0.15
N LEU A 255 33.08 6.39 0.89
CA LEU A 255 33.55 6.08 2.24
C LEU A 255 35.02 5.63 2.27
N ASN A 256 35.44 4.82 1.30
CA ASN A 256 36.82 4.34 1.21
C ASN A 256 37.81 5.47 0.87
N PHE A 257 37.40 6.42 0.03
CA PHE A 257 38.26 7.54 -0.33
C PHE A 257 38.43 8.54 0.82
N ASN A 258 37.35 8.85 1.55
CA ASN A 258 37.41 9.69 2.75
C ASN A 258 38.30 9.06 3.84
N ALA A 259 38.22 7.73 4.01
CA ALA A 259 39.10 7.00 4.92
C ALA A 259 40.58 7.06 4.48
N LEU A 260 40.87 6.97 3.19
CA LEU A 260 42.23 7.12 2.66
C LEU A 260 42.81 8.53 2.90
N ILE A 261 42.01 9.58 2.69
CA ILE A 261 42.43 10.97 2.97
C ILE A 261 42.72 11.15 4.47
N LEU A 262 41.84 10.62 5.34
CA LEU A 262 42.05 10.69 6.79
C LEU A 262 43.29 9.90 7.24
N LEU A 263 43.52 8.71 6.66
CA LEU A 263 44.73 7.92 6.92
C LEU A 263 45.99 8.66 6.47
N ALA A 264 45.99 9.26 5.28
CA ALA A 264 47.11 10.07 4.80
C ALA A 264 47.37 11.28 5.71
N ALA A 265 46.31 11.95 6.16
CA ALA A 265 46.43 13.05 7.11
C ALA A 265 47.00 12.59 8.46
N LEU A 266 46.62 11.39 8.93
CA LEU A 266 47.12 10.83 10.19
C LEU A 266 48.60 10.44 10.11
N VAL A 267 49.06 9.97 8.94
CA VAL A 267 50.48 9.68 8.66
C VAL A 267 51.31 10.96 8.60
N ALA A 268 50.78 12.05 8.05
CA ALA A 268 51.47 13.34 7.94
C ALA A 268 51.47 14.16 9.25
N MET A 269 50.53 13.90 10.15
CA MET A 269 50.36 14.63 11.42
C MET A 269 51.58 14.73 12.35
N PRO A 270 52.45 13.69 12.48
CA PRO A 270 53.55 13.72 13.44
C PRO A 270 54.55 14.86 13.22
N ASP A 271 54.69 15.31 11.97
CA ASP A 271 55.68 16.32 11.57
C ASP A 271 55.27 17.76 11.95
N LEU A 272 54.03 17.95 12.40
CA LEU A 272 53.49 19.26 12.79
C LEU A 272 53.53 19.46 14.31
N ALA A 273 53.60 20.71 14.78
CA ALA A 273 53.43 21.04 16.19
C ALA A 273 51.95 20.97 16.62
N LEU A 274 51.68 20.91 17.93
CA LEU A 274 50.35 20.61 18.50
C LEU A 274 49.20 21.50 17.97
N PRO A 275 49.33 22.84 17.92
CA PRO A 275 48.27 23.68 17.39
C PRO A 275 48.09 23.53 15.87
N GLU A 276 49.18 23.33 15.11
CA GLU A 276 49.17 23.13 13.67
C GLU A 276 48.47 21.82 13.30
N ARG A 277 48.63 20.77 14.11
CA ARG A 277 47.87 19.51 13.98
C ARG A 277 46.37 19.74 14.07
N ALA A 278 45.91 20.57 15.01
CA ALA A 278 44.49 20.84 15.19
C ALA A 278 43.91 21.58 13.97
N TYR A 279 44.61 22.59 13.45
CA TYR A 279 44.20 23.31 12.24
C TYR A 279 44.22 22.42 10.99
N PHE A 280 45.23 21.55 10.87
CA PHE A 280 45.35 20.61 9.76
C PHE A 280 44.18 19.60 9.74
N ILE A 281 43.86 18.98 10.88
CA ILE A 281 42.73 18.05 10.98
C ILE A 281 41.42 18.76 10.66
N LEU A 282 41.18 19.94 11.24
CA LEU A 282 39.96 20.72 10.96
C LEU A 282 39.85 21.09 9.48
N GLY A 283 40.96 21.46 8.83
CA GLY A 283 41.02 21.74 7.41
C GLY A 283 40.68 20.52 6.55
N VAL A 284 41.27 19.36 6.85
CA VAL A 284 41.00 18.10 6.14
C VAL A 284 39.55 17.66 6.32
N VAL A 285 39.01 17.71 7.54
CA VAL A 285 37.59 17.40 7.80
C VAL A 285 36.68 18.38 7.05
N GLY A 286 37.00 19.68 7.06
CA GLY A 286 36.27 20.69 6.31
C GLY A 286 36.26 20.44 4.81
N LEU A 287 37.39 20.03 4.23
CA LEU A 287 37.50 19.64 2.82
C LEU A 287 36.65 18.41 2.49
N ILE A 288 36.65 17.38 3.35
CA ILE A 288 35.82 16.18 3.16
C ILE A 288 34.33 16.55 3.21
N VAL A 289 33.90 17.34 4.19
CA VAL A 289 32.50 17.78 4.32
C VAL A 289 32.09 18.63 3.11
N GLY A 290 32.93 19.58 2.69
CA GLY A 290 32.69 20.42 1.52
C GLY A 290 32.58 19.61 0.24
N ALA A 291 33.52 18.69 0.00
CA ALA A 291 33.54 17.81 -1.15
C ALA A 291 32.28 16.92 -1.22
N ASN A 292 31.87 16.33 -0.09
CA ASN A 292 30.65 15.52 -0.01
C ASN A 292 29.41 16.37 -0.36
N LYS A 293 29.29 17.57 0.23
CA LYS A 293 28.15 18.47 -0.03
C LYS A 293 28.06 18.90 -1.50
N ILE A 294 29.20 19.13 -2.15
CA ILE A 294 29.27 19.46 -3.58
C ILE A 294 28.93 18.23 -4.43
N ALA A 295 29.50 17.07 -4.11
CA ALA A 295 29.26 15.82 -4.84
C ALA A 295 27.79 15.38 -4.77
N ASP A 296 27.14 15.51 -3.61
CA ASP A 296 25.74 15.15 -3.42
C ASP A 296 24.81 16.11 -4.19
N ARG A 297 25.20 17.38 -4.35
CA ARG A 297 24.46 18.35 -5.16
C ARG A 297 24.61 18.12 -6.67
N LEU A 298 25.73 17.53 -7.11
CA LEU A 298 26.08 17.37 -8.53
C LEU A 298 25.78 15.97 -9.09
N VAL A 299 25.72 14.94 -8.24
CA VAL A 299 25.48 13.55 -8.66
C VAL A 299 24.26 13.00 -7.90
N PRO A 300 23.03 13.33 -8.34
CA PRO A 300 21.82 12.83 -7.69
C PRO A 300 21.71 11.30 -7.87
N ASN A 301 21.26 10.59 -6.82
CA ASN A 301 21.05 9.13 -6.89
C ASN A 301 19.89 8.75 -7.82
N PHE A 302 19.02 9.69 -8.14
CA PHE A 302 17.93 9.51 -9.09
C PHE A 302 17.77 10.75 -9.95
N GLN A 303 17.58 10.52 -11.24
CA GLN A 303 17.13 11.57 -12.15
C GLN A 303 16.21 10.97 -13.20
N LEU A 304 15.03 11.56 -13.36
CA LEU A 304 14.10 11.23 -14.43
C LEU A 304 14.00 12.40 -15.41
N ASP A 305 14.36 12.12 -16.66
CA ASP A 305 14.15 13.03 -17.79
C ASP A 305 12.90 12.59 -18.54
N ALA A 306 11.77 13.27 -18.29
CA ALA A 306 10.49 12.93 -18.89
C ALA A 306 10.33 13.50 -20.31
N GLN A 307 11.19 14.44 -20.72
CA GLN A 307 11.07 15.15 -22.01
C GLN A 307 11.91 14.52 -23.14
N HIS A 308 13.01 13.84 -22.83
CA HIS A 308 13.91 13.29 -23.84
C HIS A 308 13.93 11.76 -23.87
N ASP A 309 13.83 11.21 -25.07
CA ASP A 309 14.15 9.80 -25.33
C ASP A 309 15.68 9.65 -25.39
N ARG A 310 16.26 9.03 -24.36
CA ARG A 310 17.69 8.65 -24.19
C ARG A 310 18.72 9.47 -25.00
N PRO A 311 19.45 10.44 -24.39
CA PRO A 311 20.53 11.13 -25.08
C PRO A 311 21.71 10.19 -25.39
N ARG A 312 22.36 10.42 -26.53
CA ARG A 312 23.56 9.69 -26.97
C ARG A 312 24.74 9.90 -26.00
N LEU A 313 25.25 8.79 -25.44
CA LEU A 313 26.56 8.47 -24.79
C LEU A 313 27.35 9.54 -23.99
N VAL A 314 27.41 10.80 -24.43
CA VAL A 314 28.23 11.86 -23.84
C VAL A 314 27.63 12.40 -22.52
N GLY A 315 26.30 12.38 -22.38
CA GLY A 315 25.61 12.81 -21.15
C GLY A 315 25.72 11.84 -19.96
N GLN A 316 26.35 10.66 -20.15
CA GLN A 316 26.40 9.57 -19.17
C GLN A 316 27.70 9.55 -18.33
N ILE A 317 28.77 10.21 -18.81
CA ILE A 317 30.13 10.12 -18.24
C ILE A 317 30.51 11.37 -17.41
N TRP A 318 29.84 12.50 -17.65
CA TRP A 318 30.17 13.78 -17.02
C TRP A 318 30.12 13.78 -15.47
N PRO A 319 29.12 13.15 -14.79
CA PRO A 319 29.06 13.14 -13.33
C PRO A 319 30.24 12.40 -12.67
N SER A 320 30.80 11.39 -13.34
CA SER A 320 31.95 10.63 -12.84
C SER A 320 33.29 11.35 -12.99
N LEU A 321 33.45 12.18 -14.03
CA LEU A 321 34.62 13.05 -14.17
C LEU A 321 34.63 14.11 -13.08
N LEU A 322 33.45 14.63 -12.71
CA LEU A 322 33.28 15.62 -11.65
C LEU A 322 33.63 15.07 -10.25
N SER A 323 33.19 13.87 -9.89
CA SER A 323 33.52 13.32 -8.56
C SER A 323 35.00 12.97 -8.41
N TRP A 324 35.64 12.43 -9.46
CA TRP A 324 37.09 12.16 -9.44
C TRP A 324 37.89 13.45 -9.37
N THR A 325 37.53 14.48 -10.13
CA THR A 325 38.19 15.78 -10.08
C THR A 325 38.02 16.47 -8.73
N ILE A 326 36.84 16.39 -8.10
CA ILE A 326 36.63 16.90 -6.73
C ILE A 326 37.54 16.17 -5.74
N SER A 327 37.58 14.85 -5.76
CA SER A 327 38.43 14.05 -4.86
C SER A 327 39.93 14.32 -5.04
N VAL A 328 40.39 14.40 -6.30
CA VAL A 328 41.79 14.76 -6.61
C VAL A 328 42.10 16.19 -6.17
N SER A 329 41.18 17.14 -6.39
CA SER A 329 41.36 18.52 -5.96
C SER A 329 41.45 18.67 -4.44
N SER A 330 40.67 17.90 -3.68
CA SER A 330 40.74 17.88 -2.21
C SER A 330 42.06 17.29 -1.69
N ALA A 331 42.59 16.25 -2.33
CA ALA A 331 43.89 15.69 -1.97
C ALA A 331 45.04 16.68 -2.25
N VAL A 332 44.99 17.37 -3.39
CA VAL A 332 45.95 18.43 -3.74
C VAL A 332 45.84 19.60 -2.76
N ALA A 333 44.63 20.04 -2.42
CA ALA A 333 44.41 21.11 -1.45
C ALA A 333 44.90 20.73 -0.04
N ALA A 334 44.69 19.48 0.39
CA ALA A 334 45.23 18.97 1.65
C ALA A 334 46.76 18.95 1.66
N SER A 335 47.40 18.58 0.53
CA SER A 335 48.86 18.64 0.38
C SER A 335 49.39 20.07 0.46
N PHE A 336 48.71 21.04 -0.15
CA PHE A 336 49.08 22.46 -0.06
C PHE A 336 48.90 23.02 1.36
N LEU A 337 47.83 22.62 2.06
CA LEU A 337 47.60 22.99 3.47
C LEU A 337 48.70 22.44 4.38
N PHE A 338 49.12 21.19 4.16
CA PHE A 338 50.24 20.60 4.89
C PHE A 338 51.53 21.40 4.68
N GLN A 339 51.88 21.70 3.42
CA GLN A 339 53.07 22.49 3.09
C GLN A 339 53.05 23.90 3.67
N TRP A 340 51.86 24.50 3.83
CA TRP A 340 51.73 25.83 4.42
C TRP A 340 51.87 25.84 5.95
N LEU A 341 51.53 24.72 6.61
CA LEU A 341 51.58 24.56 8.06
C LEU A 341 52.90 23.98 8.57
N SER A 342 53.69 23.36 7.68
CA SER A 342 55.05 22.84 7.93
C SER A 342 56.11 23.92 7.79
#